data_AF-A0A7J7F1N5-F1
#
_entry.id   AF-A0A7J7F1N5-F1
#
_cell.length_a   1.000
_cell.length_b   1.000
_cell.length_c   1.000
_cell.angle_alpha   90.00
_cell.angle_beta   90.00
_cell.angle_gamma   90.00
#
_symmetry.space_group_name_H-M   'P 1'
#
loop_
_entity.id
_entity.type
_entity.pdbx_description
1 polymer ?
#
loop_
_entity_poly.entity_id
_entity_poly.type
_entity_poly.pdbx_seq_one_letter_code
_entity_poly.pdbx_strand_id
1 'polypeptide(L)'
;MPGWRLLAQAGAQVLGRGLGGLGAARGSGNRTDIWLLVRSLHGKSGTWWDEHLSEENVSFIKQLASDENKAQLASKLYPLKDEPWPIHPWEPGSSRVGLIALKLGMMPLWTKDGQKHVVTLLQVQDCHVLKYTPKENHDGKRAALTVGGKTVSRFHKSTSVLEFYQELGLPPKQKVKIFQVTDNAVIKPGNMRSGRGGSFEEETAVGMRYDC
;
A
#
# COMPACT_ATOMS: atom_id res chain seq x y z
N MET A 1 -71.37 -5.45 -15.80
CA MET A 1 -72.75 -5.18 -15.34
C MET A 1 -72.74 -5.05 -13.81
N PRO A 2 -73.71 -4.34 -13.20
CA PRO A 2 -73.50 -3.46 -12.03
C PRO A 2 -73.58 -4.19 -10.67
N GLY A 3 -73.36 -3.56 -9.51
CA GLY A 3 -72.84 -2.21 -9.22
C GLY A 3 -73.17 -1.72 -7.79
N TRP A 4 -72.36 -0.76 -7.32
CA TRP A 4 -72.66 0.38 -6.42
C TRP A 4 -73.46 0.26 -5.09
N ARG A 5 -72.97 1.03 -4.09
CA ARG A 5 -73.64 1.62 -2.88
C ARG A 5 -73.70 0.69 -1.65
N LEU A 6 -73.42 1.13 -0.41
CA LEU A 6 -72.96 2.41 0.21
C LEU A 6 -72.17 2.04 1.53
N LEU A 7 -71.68 2.89 2.45
CA LEU A 7 -71.94 4.31 2.75
C LEU A 7 -70.68 5.12 3.18
N ALA A 8 -70.40 5.23 4.50
CA ALA A 8 -69.35 6.05 5.17
C ALA A 8 -69.04 5.39 6.56
N GLN A 9 -68.04 5.76 7.39
CA GLN A 9 -67.58 7.12 7.71
C GLN A 9 -66.18 7.17 8.39
N ALA A 10 -65.45 8.25 8.06
CA ALA A 10 -64.27 8.91 8.66
C ALA A 10 -63.43 8.31 9.83
N GLY A 11 -62.11 8.45 9.68
CA GLY A 11 -61.11 8.48 10.76
C GLY A 11 -59.73 8.82 10.19
N ALA A 12 -59.18 10.01 10.47
CA ALA A 12 -58.04 10.56 9.72
C ALA A 12 -56.71 10.46 10.46
N GLN A 13 -55.62 10.16 9.73
CA GLN A 13 -54.38 10.97 9.69
C GLN A 13 -53.48 10.51 8.53
N VAL A 14 -52.77 11.45 7.89
CA VAL A 14 -52.29 11.33 6.50
C VAL A 14 -50.77 11.19 6.40
N LEU A 15 -50.34 10.18 5.62
CA LEU A 15 -49.00 10.09 5.03
C LEU A 15 -48.90 10.92 3.75
N GLY A 16 -47.73 11.47 3.43
CA GLY A 16 -47.34 11.68 2.03
C GLY A 16 -46.62 12.98 1.70
N ARG A 17 -45.53 12.85 0.92
CA ARG A 17 -44.80 13.95 0.27
C ARG A 17 -45.63 14.55 -0.88
N GLY A 18 -45.47 15.84 -1.17
CA GLY A 18 -45.98 16.40 -2.44
C GLY A 18 -45.67 17.88 -2.67
N LEU A 19 -44.80 18.15 -3.65
CA LEU A 19 -44.76 19.28 -4.60
C LEU A 19 -45.29 20.68 -4.23
N GLY A 20 -44.49 21.70 -4.62
CA GLY A 20 -45.01 22.95 -5.20
C GLY A 20 -45.32 24.09 -4.23
N GLY A 21 -44.42 25.08 -4.14
CA GLY A 21 -44.62 26.29 -3.35
C GLY A 21 -43.89 27.50 -3.94
N LEU A 22 -44.51 28.15 -4.94
CA LEU A 22 -44.11 29.48 -5.40
C LEU A 22 -44.42 30.52 -4.32
N GLY A 23 -43.42 30.87 -3.51
CA GLY A 23 -43.52 31.92 -2.50
C GLY A 23 -43.22 33.31 -3.07
N ALA A 24 -44.21 33.98 -3.65
CA ALA A 24 -44.07 35.35 -4.12
C ALA A 24 -44.28 36.35 -2.96
N ALA A 25 -43.20 36.93 -2.43
CA ALA A 25 -43.26 38.08 -1.53
C ALA A 25 -43.01 39.37 -2.33
N ARG A 26 -44.04 40.23 -2.45
CA ARG A 26 -43.98 41.48 -3.23
C ARG A 26 -43.54 42.65 -2.33
N GLY A 27 -42.23 42.81 -2.15
CA GLY A 27 -41.61 43.93 -1.41
C GLY A 27 -41.03 44.98 -2.35
N SER A 28 -41.38 46.24 -2.16
CA SER A 28 -40.91 47.38 -2.97
C SER A 28 -39.47 47.79 -2.62
N GLY A 29 -38.68 48.19 -3.62
CA GLY A 29 -37.42 48.92 -3.41
C GLY A 29 -36.38 48.68 -4.51
N ASN A 30 -35.96 49.74 -5.19
CA ASN A 30 -34.83 49.71 -6.13
C ASN A 30 -33.56 49.23 -5.43
N ARG A 31 -33.14 48.00 -5.72
CA ARG A 31 -31.76 47.54 -5.58
C ARG A 31 -31.40 46.76 -6.83
N THR A 32 -30.24 47.08 -7.40
CA THR A 32 -29.63 46.24 -8.42
C THR A 32 -29.24 44.93 -7.78
N ASP A 33 -30.02 43.88 -8.04
CA ASP A 33 -29.68 42.51 -7.66
C ASP A 33 -28.42 42.09 -8.41
N ILE A 34 -27.27 42.35 -7.79
CA ILE A 34 -26.00 41.77 -8.20
C ILE A 34 -26.09 40.29 -7.86
N TRP A 35 -26.53 39.51 -8.83
CA TRP A 35 -26.47 38.06 -8.79
C TRP A 35 -25.00 37.64 -8.75
N LEU A 36 -24.42 37.62 -7.54
CA LEU A 36 -23.17 36.94 -7.23
C LEU A 36 -23.40 35.45 -7.39
N LEU A 37 -23.39 35.01 -8.65
CA LEU A 37 -23.30 33.62 -9.03
C LEU A 37 -21.91 33.14 -8.62
N VAL A 38 -21.76 32.79 -7.33
CA VAL A 38 -20.61 32.05 -6.82
C VAL A 38 -20.62 30.70 -7.52
N ARG A 39 -19.97 30.65 -8.68
CA ARG A 39 -19.56 29.40 -9.30
C ARG A 39 -18.64 28.74 -8.28
N SER A 40 -19.17 27.78 -7.52
CA SER A 40 -18.32 26.79 -6.88
C SER A 40 -17.52 26.14 -8.00
N LEU A 41 -16.27 26.55 -8.13
CA LEU A 41 -15.32 25.97 -9.07
C LEU A 41 -15.00 24.57 -8.56
N HIS A 42 -15.91 23.64 -8.84
CA HIS A 42 -15.76 22.21 -8.56
C HIS A 42 -14.75 21.53 -9.52
N GLY A 43 -13.99 22.34 -10.26
CA GLY A 43 -12.84 21.92 -11.05
C GLY A 43 -11.59 21.86 -10.19
N LYS A 44 -11.50 20.87 -9.31
CA LYS A 44 -10.20 20.45 -8.73
C LYS A 44 -9.42 19.74 -9.84
N SER A 45 -8.65 20.48 -10.63
CA SER A 45 -7.63 19.88 -11.50
C SER A 45 -6.66 19.09 -10.62
N GLY A 46 -6.38 17.84 -10.99
CA GLY A 46 -5.34 17.06 -10.33
C GLY A 46 -3.99 17.67 -10.67
N THR A 47 -3.23 18.10 -9.65
CA THR A 47 -1.91 18.70 -9.83
C THR A 47 -0.79 17.69 -9.62
N TRP A 48 0.38 17.99 -10.19
CA TRP A 48 1.61 17.21 -9.94
C TRP A 48 2.49 17.89 -8.89
N TRP A 49 3.36 17.10 -8.26
CA TRP A 49 4.17 17.54 -7.12
C TRP A 49 5.16 18.67 -7.45
N ASP A 50 5.54 18.81 -8.72
CA ASP A 50 6.49 19.78 -9.27
C ASP A 50 5.84 20.92 -10.07
N GLU A 51 4.53 20.91 -10.28
CA GLU A 51 3.81 21.87 -11.14
C GLU A 51 3.89 23.33 -10.67
N HIS A 52 4.15 23.57 -9.38
CA HIS A 52 4.21 24.89 -8.77
C HIS A 52 5.56 25.17 -8.07
N LEU A 53 6.62 24.43 -8.43
CA LEU A 53 7.96 24.60 -7.89
C LEU A 53 8.88 25.30 -8.91
N SER A 54 9.78 26.16 -8.42
CA SER A 54 10.91 26.65 -9.21
C SER A 54 11.95 25.54 -9.42
N GLU A 55 12.79 25.65 -10.45
CA GLU A 55 13.82 24.65 -10.77
C GLU A 55 14.78 24.39 -9.58
N GLU A 56 15.17 25.46 -8.88
CA GLU A 56 15.96 25.41 -7.65
C GLU A 56 15.25 24.58 -6.57
N ASN A 57 13.97 24.86 -6.31
CA ASN A 57 13.16 24.14 -5.33
C ASN A 57 12.94 22.67 -5.71
N VAL A 58 12.75 22.36 -6.99
CA VAL A 58 12.65 20.97 -7.49
C VAL A 58 13.92 20.19 -7.16
N SER A 59 15.10 20.79 -7.31
CA SER A 59 16.38 20.16 -6.97
C SER A 59 16.53 19.93 -5.46
N PHE A 60 16.20 20.94 -4.65
CA PHE A 60 16.25 20.89 -3.19
C PHE A 60 15.32 19.82 -2.61
N ILE A 61 14.05 19.79 -3.05
CA ILE A 61 13.06 18.81 -2.57
C ILE A 61 13.45 17.37 -2.96
N LYS A 62 14.03 17.16 -4.14
CA LYS A 62 14.58 15.85 -4.55
C LYS A 62 15.73 15.42 -3.62
N GLN A 63 16.65 16.34 -3.30
CA GLN A 63 17.78 16.05 -2.41
C GLN A 63 17.29 15.73 -0.99
N LEU A 64 16.45 16.59 -0.40
CA LEU A 64 15.86 16.42 0.92
C LEU A 64 15.17 15.05 1.06
N ALA A 65 14.29 14.70 0.12
CA ALA A 65 13.62 13.40 0.12
C ALA A 65 14.61 12.23 -0.04
N SER A 66 15.72 12.41 -0.77
CA SER A 66 16.76 11.38 -0.90
C SER A 66 17.52 11.15 0.42
N ASP A 67 17.77 12.21 1.19
CA ASP A 67 18.51 12.15 2.45
C ASP A 67 17.62 11.65 3.59
N GLU A 68 16.34 12.03 3.63
CA GLU A 68 15.32 11.39 4.47
C GLU A 68 15.27 9.87 4.24
N ASN A 69 15.18 9.43 2.98
CA ASN A 69 15.14 8.01 2.64
C ASN A 69 16.40 7.27 3.09
N LYS A 70 17.60 7.86 2.92
CA LYS A 70 18.87 7.28 3.39
C LYS A 70 18.87 7.15 4.92
N ALA A 71 18.44 8.18 5.64
CA ALA A 71 18.37 8.18 7.10
C ALA A 71 17.39 7.13 7.63
N GLN A 72 16.19 7.02 7.03
CA GLN A 72 15.22 5.98 7.35
C GLN A 72 15.79 4.57 7.14
N LEU A 73 16.39 4.30 5.98
CA LEU A 73 17.02 3.01 5.70
C LEU A 73 18.18 2.72 6.66
N ALA A 74 19.05 3.70 6.92
CA ALA A 74 20.16 3.59 7.87
C ALA A 74 19.70 3.22 9.28
N SER A 75 18.58 3.79 9.75
CA SER A 75 17.99 3.47 11.06
C SER A 75 17.54 2.01 11.18
N LYS A 76 17.11 1.38 10.07
CA LYS A 76 16.60 -0.01 10.04
C LYS A 76 17.64 -1.06 9.67
N LEU A 77 18.91 -0.67 9.46
CA LEU A 77 20.02 -1.60 9.18
C LEU A 77 20.39 -2.52 10.35
N TYR A 78 20.04 -2.15 11.59
CA TYR A 78 20.47 -2.85 12.81
C TYR A 78 19.30 -3.47 13.58
N PRO A 79 18.56 -4.44 13.00
CA PRO A 79 17.33 -5.00 13.59
C PRO A 79 17.52 -5.78 14.89
N LEU A 80 18.77 -6.03 15.31
CA LEU A 80 19.11 -6.68 16.58
C LEU A 80 19.32 -5.70 17.75
N LYS A 81 19.33 -4.37 17.48
CA LYS A 81 19.36 -3.35 18.54
C LYS A 81 17.95 -3.05 19.06
N ASP A 82 16.96 -3.11 18.19
CA ASP A 82 15.55 -3.12 18.56
C ASP A 82 15.20 -4.50 19.13
N GLU A 83 14.40 -4.58 20.20
CA GLU A 83 14.00 -5.87 20.79
C GLU A 83 13.40 -6.81 19.74
N PRO A 84 14.07 -7.94 19.41
CA PRO A 84 13.58 -8.87 18.41
C PRO A 84 12.49 -9.76 19.00
N TRP A 85 11.58 -10.23 18.15
CA TRP A 85 10.64 -11.27 18.56
C TRP A 85 11.37 -12.59 18.83
N PRO A 86 10.81 -13.50 19.66
CA PRO A 86 11.43 -14.78 19.99
C PRO A 86 11.84 -15.56 18.73
N ILE A 87 13.09 -16.00 18.69
CA ILE A 87 13.60 -16.82 17.59
C ILE A 87 13.36 -18.28 17.97
N HIS A 88 12.43 -18.93 17.27
CA HIS A 88 12.13 -20.34 17.47
C HIS A 88 13.14 -21.24 16.71
N PRO A 89 13.39 -22.47 17.20
CA PRO A 89 14.16 -23.46 16.46
C PRO A 89 13.46 -23.84 15.14
N TRP A 90 14.21 -24.45 14.22
CA TRP A 90 13.62 -25.00 13.01
C TRP A 90 12.88 -26.31 13.32
N GLU A 91 11.74 -26.51 12.66
CA GLU A 91 10.90 -27.70 12.77
C GLU A 91 10.56 -28.23 11.36
N PRO A 92 10.42 -29.55 11.16
CA PRO A 92 9.96 -30.12 9.89
C PRO A 92 8.61 -29.53 9.46
N GLY A 93 8.49 -29.17 8.17
CA GLY A 93 7.30 -28.51 7.63
C GLY A 93 7.21 -26.98 7.87
N SER A 94 8.21 -26.38 8.55
CA SER A 94 8.33 -24.92 8.68
C SER A 94 8.52 -24.23 7.32
N SER A 95 7.78 -23.14 7.09
CA SER A 95 7.82 -22.34 5.86
C SER A 95 8.34 -20.94 6.21
N ARG A 96 9.54 -20.59 5.71
CA ARG A 96 10.20 -19.31 6.00
C ARG A 96 9.79 -18.20 5.03
N VAL A 97 9.99 -16.95 5.43
CA VAL A 97 9.74 -15.78 4.57
C VAL A 97 10.67 -15.74 3.36
N GLY A 98 10.14 -15.33 2.21
CA GLY A 98 10.92 -15.20 0.98
C GLY A 98 11.73 -13.90 0.86
N LEU A 99 12.11 -13.57 -0.36
CA LEU A 99 12.76 -12.32 -0.76
C LEU A 99 12.17 -11.78 -2.07
N ILE A 100 12.36 -10.47 -2.31
CA ILE A 100 12.01 -9.79 -3.56
C ILE A 100 13.33 -9.29 -4.17
N ALA A 101 13.77 -9.93 -5.24
CA ALA A 101 15.00 -9.58 -5.95
C ALA A 101 14.68 -8.98 -7.33
N LEU A 102 15.67 -8.30 -7.90
CA LEU A 102 15.68 -7.78 -9.26
C LEU A 102 16.61 -8.64 -10.11
N LYS A 103 16.15 -9.13 -11.27
CA LYS A 103 16.98 -9.91 -12.20
C LYS A 103 17.93 -8.99 -12.95
N LEU A 104 19.23 -9.13 -12.68
CA LEU A 104 20.28 -8.37 -13.36
C LEU A 104 20.62 -8.95 -14.74
N GLY A 105 20.54 -10.27 -14.89
CA GLY A 105 20.95 -10.96 -16.10
C GLY A 105 21.26 -12.44 -15.84
N MET A 106 21.97 -13.06 -16.78
CA MET A 106 22.40 -14.45 -16.70
C MET A 106 23.90 -14.54 -17.02
N MET A 107 24.62 -15.43 -16.35
CA MET A 107 26.05 -15.66 -16.59
C MET A 107 26.39 -17.16 -16.50
N PRO A 108 27.45 -17.63 -17.17
CA PRO A 108 27.95 -18.99 -16.96
C PRO A 108 28.78 -19.09 -15.67
N LEU A 109 28.60 -20.19 -14.94
CA LEU A 109 29.39 -20.58 -13.77
C LEU A 109 29.93 -21.99 -14.02
N TRP A 110 31.22 -22.19 -13.77
CA TRP A 110 31.89 -23.48 -13.94
C TRP A 110 32.04 -24.20 -12.60
N THR A 111 31.60 -25.45 -12.52
CA THR A 111 31.80 -26.29 -11.33
C THR A 111 33.22 -26.86 -11.28
N LYS A 112 33.60 -27.41 -10.12
CA LYS A 112 34.89 -28.08 -9.93
C LYS A 112 35.09 -29.27 -10.87
N ASP A 113 33.98 -29.89 -11.28
CA ASP A 113 33.93 -31.03 -12.21
C ASP A 113 34.03 -30.60 -13.69
N GLY A 114 34.28 -29.32 -13.96
CA GLY A 114 34.41 -28.76 -15.31
C GLY A 114 33.08 -28.57 -16.05
N GLN A 115 31.93 -28.75 -15.40
CA GLN A 115 30.63 -28.55 -16.03
C GLN A 115 30.21 -27.08 -16.02
N LYS A 116 29.59 -26.63 -17.11
CA LYS A 116 29.11 -25.26 -17.29
C LYS A 116 27.63 -25.19 -16.94
N HIS A 117 27.29 -24.47 -15.88
CA HIS A 117 25.92 -24.15 -15.50
C HIS A 117 25.60 -22.70 -15.85
N VAL A 118 24.41 -22.44 -16.39
CA VAL A 118 23.94 -21.06 -16.60
C VAL A 118 23.17 -20.63 -15.36
N VAL A 119 23.57 -19.53 -14.73
CA VAL A 119 22.95 -19.01 -13.51
C VAL A 119 22.31 -17.65 -13.75
N THR A 120 21.21 -17.37 -13.06
CA THR A 120 20.56 -16.05 -13.06
C THR A 120 21.07 -15.21 -11.89
N LEU A 121 21.43 -13.96 -12.15
CA LEU A 121 21.86 -13.02 -11.12
C LEU A 121 20.65 -12.27 -10.57
N LEU A 122 20.36 -12.48 -9.28
CA LEU A 122 19.27 -11.85 -8.54
C LEU A 122 19.82 -10.90 -7.47
N GLN A 123 19.58 -9.59 -7.61
CA GLN A 123 20.00 -8.60 -6.62
C GLN A 123 18.86 -8.28 -5.64
N VAL A 124 19.12 -8.45 -4.35
CA VAL A 124 18.20 -8.05 -3.26
C VAL A 124 18.42 -6.56 -2.97
N GLN A 125 17.46 -5.71 -3.37
CA GLN A 125 17.48 -4.26 -3.07
C GLN A 125 16.37 -3.90 -2.07
N ASP A 126 16.75 -3.28 -0.95
CA ASP A 126 15.87 -2.74 0.10
C ASP A 126 14.69 -3.64 0.53
N CYS A 127 14.96 -4.94 0.72
CA CYS A 127 13.96 -5.89 1.21
C CYS A 127 13.66 -5.71 2.70
N HIS A 128 12.41 -5.36 3.01
CA HIS A 128 11.94 -5.15 4.38
C HIS A 128 10.58 -5.84 4.61
N VAL A 129 10.39 -6.39 5.81
CA VAL A 129 9.07 -6.85 6.27
C VAL A 129 8.23 -5.62 6.61
N LEU A 130 7.06 -5.47 5.99
CA LEU A 130 6.17 -4.32 6.18
C LEU A 130 5.08 -4.58 7.21
N LYS A 131 4.46 -5.76 7.15
CA LYS A 131 3.33 -6.12 8.02
C LYS A 131 3.32 -7.62 8.31
N TYR A 132 2.99 -7.96 9.54
CA TYR A 132 2.58 -9.30 9.95
C TYR A 132 1.05 -9.35 10.01
N THR A 133 0.47 -10.43 9.45
CA THR A 133 -0.95 -10.76 9.56
C THR A 133 -1.03 -12.15 10.18
N PRO A 134 -1.69 -12.31 11.35
CA PRO A 134 -1.83 -13.62 11.98
C PRO A 134 -2.82 -14.51 11.20
N LYS A 135 -2.76 -15.82 11.42
CA LYS A 135 -3.49 -16.83 10.62
C LYS A 135 -5.00 -16.62 10.56
N GLU A 136 -5.60 -16.15 11.65
CA GLU A 136 -7.02 -15.85 11.79
C GLU A 136 -7.49 -14.76 10.81
N ASN A 137 -6.60 -13.80 10.50
CA ASN A 137 -6.87 -12.63 9.66
C ASN A 137 -6.36 -12.80 8.20
N HIS A 138 -5.92 -14.00 7.82
CA HIS A 138 -5.45 -14.31 6.46
C HIS A 138 -6.30 -15.42 5.82
N ASP A 139 -5.81 -16.67 5.79
CA ASP A 139 -6.52 -17.82 5.19
C ASP A 139 -7.01 -18.84 6.25
N GLY A 140 -6.95 -18.50 7.55
CA GLY A 140 -7.21 -19.42 8.67
C GLY A 140 -6.16 -20.52 8.88
N LYS A 141 -5.31 -20.81 7.88
CA LYS A 141 -4.39 -21.96 7.87
C LYS A 141 -2.93 -21.61 8.21
N ARG A 142 -2.46 -20.42 7.81
CA ARG A 142 -1.07 -19.97 7.98
C ARG A 142 -1.04 -18.47 8.20
N ALA A 143 -0.08 -18.01 8.99
CA ALA A 143 0.21 -16.58 9.12
C ALA A 143 0.85 -16.04 7.82
N ALA A 144 0.86 -14.73 7.68
CA ALA A 144 1.34 -14.08 6.46
C ALA A 144 2.27 -12.90 6.79
N LEU A 145 3.42 -12.86 6.10
CA LEU A 145 4.36 -11.75 6.14
C LEU A 145 4.34 -10.99 4.81
N THR A 146 3.96 -9.72 4.88
CA THR A 146 3.99 -8.79 3.77
C THR A 146 5.40 -8.21 3.66
N VAL A 147 6.08 -8.44 2.54
CA VAL A 147 7.45 -7.97 2.26
C VAL A 147 7.41 -6.96 1.12
N GLY A 148 8.16 -5.87 1.26
CA GLY A 148 8.38 -4.88 0.21
C GLY A 148 9.82 -4.91 -0.29
N GLY A 149 10.01 -4.75 -1.60
CA GLY A 149 11.33 -4.68 -2.24
C GLY A 149 11.42 -3.52 -3.25
N LYS A 150 12.65 -3.02 -3.41
CA LYS A 150 13.06 -1.84 -4.21
C LYS A 150 12.35 -0.54 -3.80
N THR A 151 13.13 0.43 -3.32
CA THR A 151 12.60 1.75 -2.91
C THR A 151 12.16 2.58 -4.13
N VAL A 152 11.10 3.39 -3.98
CA VAL A 152 10.56 4.29 -5.01
C VAL A 152 10.21 5.67 -4.45
N SER A 153 10.13 6.66 -5.34
CA SER A 153 9.72 8.02 -4.98
C SER A 153 8.35 8.08 -4.32
N ARG A 154 8.26 8.87 -3.24
CA ARG A 154 7.01 9.15 -2.51
C ARG A 154 6.00 9.96 -3.33
N PHE A 155 6.47 10.79 -4.27
CA PHE A 155 5.64 11.75 -5.01
C PHE A 155 4.63 11.12 -5.98
N HIS A 156 4.69 9.80 -6.22
CA HIS A 156 3.85 9.08 -7.19
C HIS A 156 3.05 7.94 -6.50
N LYS A 157 2.67 8.14 -5.24
CA LYS A 157 1.92 7.18 -4.41
C LYS A 157 0.69 7.85 -3.79
N SER A 158 -0.36 7.07 -3.57
CA SER A 158 -1.56 7.55 -2.88
C SER A 158 -1.27 7.87 -1.41
N THR A 159 -1.99 8.84 -0.85
CA THR A 159 -1.83 9.29 0.54
C THR A 159 -1.90 8.15 1.54
N SER A 160 -2.88 7.24 1.39
CA SER A 160 -3.05 6.04 2.22
C SER A 160 -1.85 5.09 2.24
N VAL A 161 -1.10 5.03 1.14
CA VAL A 161 0.14 4.23 1.07
C VAL A 161 1.28 4.98 1.76
N LEU A 162 1.35 6.31 1.60
CA LEU A 162 2.36 7.13 2.26
C LEU A 162 2.19 7.13 3.78
N GLU A 163 0.96 7.24 4.30
CA GLU A 163 0.63 7.14 5.72
C GLU A 163 1.12 5.82 6.32
N PHE A 164 0.79 4.69 5.69
CA PHE A 164 1.27 3.36 6.09
C PHE A 164 2.81 3.24 6.13
N TYR A 165 3.50 3.82 5.15
CA TYR A 165 4.97 3.81 5.13
C TYR A 165 5.59 4.78 6.15
N GLN A 166 4.90 5.89 6.45
CA GLN A 166 5.29 6.86 7.47
C GLN A 166 5.19 6.28 8.88
N GLU A 167 4.11 5.54 9.19
CA GLU A 167 3.97 4.78 10.46
C GLU A 167 5.09 3.74 10.66
N LEU A 168 5.52 3.08 9.58
CA LEU A 168 6.62 2.12 9.61
C LEU A 168 8.02 2.76 9.65
N GLY A 169 8.14 4.06 9.39
CA GLY A 169 9.42 4.76 9.26
C GLY A 169 10.29 4.24 8.11
N LEU A 170 9.66 3.80 7.00
CA LEU A 170 10.33 3.22 5.83
C LEU A 170 9.92 3.95 4.54
N PRO A 171 10.82 4.10 3.56
CA PRO A 171 10.43 4.71 2.29
C PRO A 171 9.61 3.73 1.43
N PRO A 172 8.64 4.23 0.62
CA PRO A 172 7.74 3.38 -0.17
C PRO A 172 8.45 2.40 -1.10
N LYS A 173 7.90 1.18 -1.26
CA LYS A 173 8.47 0.11 -2.10
C LYS A 173 7.72 -0.07 -3.43
N GLN A 174 8.42 -0.53 -4.47
CA GLN A 174 7.84 -0.72 -5.81
C GLN A 174 6.94 -1.94 -5.88
N LYS A 175 7.39 -3.05 -5.30
CA LYS A 175 6.69 -4.34 -5.30
C LYS A 175 6.52 -4.79 -3.86
N VAL A 176 5.28 -5.16 -3.55
CA VAL A 176 4.90 -5.75 -2.27
C VAL A 176 4.34 -7.13 -2.56
N LYS A 177 4.78 -8.14 -1.81
CA LYS A 177 4.34 -9.53 -1.93
C LYS A 177 4.09 -10.11 -0.56
N ILE A 178 3.09 -10.99 -0.48
CA ILE A 178 2.68 -11.65 0.76
C ILE A 178 3.23 -13.08 0.70
N PHE A 179 3.93 -13.49 1.75
CA PHE A 179 4.44 -14.85 1.93
C PHE A 179 3.67 -15.53 3.05
N GLN A 180 3.13 -16.73 2.80
CA GLN A 180 2.59 -17.59 3.84
C GLN A 180 3.74 -18.22 4.64
N VAL A 181 3.71 -18.06 5.95
CA VAL A 181 4.79 -18.38 6.88
C VAL A 181 4.20 -19.15 8.07
N THR A 182 4.97 -20.08 8.63
CA THR A 182 4.57 -20.82 9.83
C THR A 182 4.87 -20.02 11.10
N ASP A 183 4.10 -20.25 12.16
CA ASP A 183 4.17 -19.44 13.40
C ASP A 183 5.58 -19.40 14.02
N ASN A 184 6.40 -20.44 13.83
CA ASN A 184 7.82 -20.51 14.24
C ASN A 184 8.81 -19.67 13.39
N ALA A 185 8.39 -19.14 12.24
CA ALA A 185 9.25 -18.43 11.29
C ALA A 185 8.87 -16.95 11.11
N VAL A 186 8.08 -16.41 12.04
CA VAL A 186 7.59 -15.03 12.04
C VAL A 186 8.72 -14.05 12.38
N ILE A 187 8.75 -12.89 11.70
CA ILE A 187 9.76 -11.84 11.88
C ILE A 187 9.06 -10.52 12.15
N LYS A 188 9.60 -9.74 13.10
CA LYS A 188 9.15 -8.38 13.44
C LYS A 188 9.13 -7.47 12.18
N PRO A 189 8.04 -6.72 11.94
CA PRO A 189 8.00 -5.69 10.90
C PRO A 189 9.08 -4.62 11.08
N GLY A 190 9.50 -4.00 9.98
CA GLY A 190 10.58 -3.02 9.93
C GLY A 190 11.97 -3.63 9.71
N ASN A 191 12.17 -4.92 9.97
CA ASN A 191 13.46 -5.59 9.83
C ASN A 191 13.90 -5.67 8.35
N MET A 192 15.12 -5.20 8.07
CA MET A 192 15.81 -5.43 6.79
C MET A 192 16.26 -6.89 6.67
N ARG A 193 16.10 -7.49 5.49
CA ARG A 193 16.57 -8.86 5.20
C ARG A 193 17.65 -8.84 4.13
N SER A 194 18.92 -8.91 4.54
CA SER A 194 20.04 -9.11 3.63
C SER A 194 20.10 -10.58 3.17
N GLY A 195 20.24 -10.79 1.86
CA GLY A 195 20.40 -12.12 1.30
C GLY A 195 21.83 -12.62 1.48
N ARG A 196 22.05 -13.63 2.33
CA ARG A 196 23.19 -14.55 2.13
C ARG A 196 22.81 -15.55 1.03
N GLY A 197 23.73 -15.77 0.10
CA GLY A 197 23.42 -16.26 -1.24
C GLY A 197 22.77 -17.63 -1.30
N GLY A 198 21.78 -17.76 -2.18
CA GLY A 198 21.24 -19.01 -2.70
C GLY A 198 20.84 -18.79 -4.15
N SER A 199 21.26 -19.68 -5.05
CA SER A 199 20.98 -19.61 -6.49
C SER A 199 19.57 -20.09 -6.78
N PHE A 200 18.70 -19.20 -7.30
CA PHE A 200 17.32 -19.55 -7.69
C PHE A 200 16.89 -18.81 -8.95
N GLU A 201 15.92 -19.39 -9.65
CA GLU A 201 15.47 -18.95 -10.97
C GLU A 201 14.30 -17.95 -10.93
N GLU A 202 14.25 -17.15 -11.99
CA GLU A 202 13.14 -16.31 -12.45
C GLU A 202 12.66 -15.14 -11.55
N GLU A 203 12.03 -14.13 -12.18
CA GLU A 203 11.53 -12.92 -11.52
C GLU A 203 10.24 -13.16 -10.73
N THR A 204 10.33 -14.00 -9.71
CA THR A 204 9.22 -14.30 -8.83
C THR A 204 9.60 -14.06 -7.36
N ALA A 205 8.61 -13.83 -6.51
CA ALA A 205 8.79 -13.75 -5.08
C ALA A 205 9.34 -15.09 -4.56
N VAL A 206 10.66 -15.17 -4.30
CA VAL A 206 11.33 -16.45 -4.01
C VAL A 206 10.99 -16.89 -2.60
N GLY A 207 10.03 -17.80 -2.47
CA GLY A 207 9.74 -18.50 -1.22
C GLY A 207 10.77 -19.59 -0.98
N MET A 208 11.57 -19.45 0.08
CA MET A 208 12.54 -20.49 0.48
C MET A 208 11.81 -21.63 1.18
N ARG A 209 11.37 -22.64 0.40
CA ARG A 209 11.10 -23.98 0.92
C ARG A 209 12.42 -24.73 1.02
N TYR A 210 12.68 -25.30 2.18
CA TYR A 210 13.76 -26.26 2.39
C TYR A 210 13.12 -27.64 2.40
N ASP A 211 13.11 -28.27 1.25
CA ASP A 211 12.87 -29.71 1.15
C ASP A 211 14.25 -30.38 1.35
N CYS A 212 14.33 -31.35 2.28
CA CYS A 212 15.50 -32.21 2.47
C CYS A 212 15.36 -33.47 1.63
#